data_AF-A0A485M047-F1
#
_entry.id   AF-A0A485M047-F1
#
_cell.length_a   1.000
_cell.length_b   1.000
_cell.length_c   1.000
_cell.angle_alpha   90.00
_cell.angle_beta   90.00
_cell.angle_gamma   90.00
#
_symmetry.space_group_name_H-M   'P 1'
#
loop_
_entity.id
_entity.type
_entity.pdbx_description
1 polymer ?
#
loop_
_entity_poly.entity_id
_entity_poly.type
_entity_poly.pdbx_seq_one_letter_code
_entity_poly.pdbx_strand_id
1 'polypeptide(L)'
;MQKGHGVEHFLAKIKEWEYCYCSDCKRIRFSSELEATNEGIRCSKCKGYNLEAPDWVRCPHHKDSVVKCPRGGKGIVKTKHGSECKDNCYFRIPEAKA
;
A
#
# COMPACT_ATOMS: atom_id res chain seq x y z
N MET A 1 -0.22 14.70 -26.48
CA MET A 1 1.02 13.95 -26.19
C MET A 1 0.87 13.26 -24.85
N GLN A 2 0.62 11.96 -24.83
CA GLN A 2 0.66 11.16 -23.60
C GLN A 2 2.14 10.95 -23.27
N LYS A 3 2.67 11.70 -22.31
CA LYS A 3 4.03 11.49 -21.82
C LYS A 3 4.04 10.13 -21.11
N GLY A 4 4.56 9.10 -21.78
CA GLY A 4 4.87 7.84 -21.12
C GLY A 4 5.74 8.17 -19.91
N HIS A 5 5.23 7.91 -18.72
CA HIS A 5 5.97 8.13 -17.49
C HIS A 5 7.16 7.15 -17.50
N GLY A 6 8.39 7.66 -17.58
CA GLY A 6 9.59 6.81 -17.56
C GLY A 6 9.75 6.07 -16.22
N VAL A 7 10.61 5.04 -16.20
CA VAL A 7 10.91 4.25 -14.98
C VAL A 7 11.23 5.15 -13.78
N GLU A 8 11.90 6.28 -14.00
CA GLU A 8 12.22 7.28 -12.98
C GLU A 8 10.98 7.85 -12.27
N HIS A 9 9.88 8.07 -12.99
CA HIS A 9 8.62 8.52 -12.39
C HIS A 9 8.05 7.46 -11.45
N PHE A 10 8.09 6.20 -11.85
CA PHE A 10 7.60 5.10 -11.01
C PHE A 10 8.52 4.83 -9.81
N LEU A 11 9.84 5.02 -9.96
CA LEU A 11 10.78 4.98 -8.83
C LEU A 11 10.50 6.08 -7.81
N ALA A 12 10.23 7.30 -8.27
CA ALA A 12 9.83 8.40 -7.39
C ALA A 12 8.52 8.08 -6.66
N LYS A 13 7.54 7.52 -7.37
CA LYS A 13 6.25 7.11 -6.81
C LYS A 13 6.37 5.98 -5.80
N ILE A 14 7.26 5.00 -6.02
CA ILE A 14 7.58 3.95 -5.02
C ILE A 14 8.15 4.58 -3.74
N LYS A 15 9.04 5.57 -3.86
CA LYS A 15 9.57 6.29 -2.69
C LYS A 15 8.49 7.06 -1.94
N GLU A 16 7.57 7.71 -2.64
CA GLU A 16 6.43 8.42 -2.05
C GLU A 16 5.46 7.47 -1.33
N TRP A 17 5.19 6.31 -1.95
CA TRP A 17 4.31 5.30 -1.38
C TRP A 17 4.90 4.70 -0.10
N GLU A 18 6.22 4.46 -0.05
CA GLU A 18 6.95 3.73 1.01
C GLU A 18 6.53 2.25 1.15
N TYR A 19 5.25 1.96 0.97
CA TYR A 19 4.63 0.65 0.93
C TYR A 19 3.32 0.71 0.13
N CYS A 20 2.78 -0.42 -0.29
CA CYS A 20 1.47 -0.51 -0.94
C CYS A 20 0.84 -1.87 -0.63
N TYR A 21 -0.46 -2.04 -0.87
CA TYR A 21 -1.10 -3.35 -0.75
C TYR A 21 -1.09 -4.09 -2.08
N CYS A 22 -0.54 -5.30 -2.10
CA CYS A 22 -0.60 -6.17 -3.27
C CYS A 22 -1.81 -7.10 -3.17
N SER A 23 -2.77 -6.94 -4.09
CA SER A 23 -3.99 -7.75 -4.13
C SER A 23 -3.71 -9.22 -4.46
N ASP A 24 -2.71 -9.49 -5.30
CA ASP A 24 -2.33 -10.86 -5.66
C ASP A 24 -1.73 -11.60 -4.45
N CYS A 25 -0.84 -10.93 -3.71
CA CYS A 25 -0.21 -11.49 -2.50
C CYS A 25 -1.09 -11.36 -1.25
N LYS A 26 -2.22 -10.66 -1.36
CA LYS A 26 -3.15 -10.25 -0.29
C LYS A 26 -2.42 -9.66 0.94
N ARG A 27 -1.40 -8.84 0.71
CA ARG A 27 -0.52 -8.32 1.77
C ARG A 27 0.17 -7.02 1.35
N ILE A 28 0.58 -6.21 2.32
CA ILE A 28 1.44 -5.04 2.11
C ILE A 28 2.82 -5.47 1.61
N ARG A 29 3.35 -4.69 0.68
CA ARG A 29 4.70 -4.74 0.15
C ARG A 29 5.38 -3.41 0.40
N PHE A 30 6.58 -3.44 0.95
CA PHE A 30 7.39 -2.24 1.11
C PHE A 30 7.98 -1.80 -0.21
N SER A 31 8.46 -0.56 -0.28
CA SER A 31 9.16 -0.02 -1.45
C SER A 31 10.31 -0.90 -1.95
N SER A 32 11.01 -1.61 -1.05
CA SER A 32 12.04 -2.60 -1.38
C SER A 32 11.51 -3.85 -2.10
N GLU A 33 10.22 -4.12 -1.99
CA GLU A 33 9.52 -5.23 -2.65
C GLU A 33 8.72 -4.77 -3.87
N LEU A 34 8.93 -3.53 -4.32
CA LEU A 34 8.32 -2.96 -5.51
C LEU A 34 9.38 -2.75 -6.59
N GLU A 35 8.97 -2.90 -7.83
CA GLU A 35 9.82 -2.75 -9.00
C GLU A 35 9.16 -1.75 -9.95
N ALA A 36 9.92 -0.73 -10.35
CA ALA A 36 9.50 0.21 -11.38
C ALA A 36 9.83 -0.39 -12.75
N THR A 37 8.83 -0.43 -13.63
CA THR A 37 8.95 -0.88 -15.02
C THR A 37 8.45 0.22 -15.95
N ASN A 38 8.67 0.07 -17.26
CA ASN A 38 8.14 1.02 -18.25
C ASN A 38 6.60 1.06 -18.29
N GLU A 39 5.93 0.01 -17.82
CA GLU A 39 4.47 -0.11 -17.81
C GLU A 39 3.85 0.39 -16.50
N GLY A 40 4.62 0.46 -15.41
CA GLY A 40 4.12 0.81 -14.09
C GLY A 40 4.94 0.25 -12.94
N ILE A 41 4.38 0.35 -11.74
CA ILE A 41 4.92 -0.28 -10.53
C ILE A 41 4.34 -1.69 -10.42
N ARG A 42 5.19 -2.68 -10.18
CA ARG A 42 4.78 -4.07 -9.93
C ARG A 42 5.39 -4.61 -8.65
N CYS A 43 4.76 -5.65 -8.08
CA CYS A 43 5.34 -6.38 -6.96
C CYS A 43 6.54 -7.22 -7.44
N SER A 44 7.69 -7.11 -6.79
CA SER A 44 8.86 -7.92 -7.14
C SER A 44 8.67 -9.41 -6.88
N LYS A 45 7.75 -9.78 -5.95
CA LYS A 45 7.48 -11.16 -5.52
C LYS A 45 6.52 -11.91 -6.44
N CYS A 46 5.36 -11.34 -6.79
CA CYS A 46 4.39 -11.99 -7.69
C CYS A 46 4.49 -11.50 -9.15
N LYS A 47 5.30 -10.47 -9.42
CA LYS A 47 5.41 -9.80 -10.73
C LYS A 47 4.09 -9.20 -11.26
N GLY A 48 3.05 -9.14 -10.43
CA GLY A 48 1.75 -8.55 -10.73
C GLY A 48 1.73 -7.04 -10.52
N TYR A 49 0.84 -6.38 -11.27
CA TYR A 49 0.60 -4.93 -11.23
C TYR A 49 -0.63 -4.55 -10.39
N ASN A 50 -1.29 -5.52 -9.75
CA ASN A 50 -2.47 -5.31 -8.91
C ASN A 50 -2.06 -4.75 -7.54
N LEU A 51 -1.57 -3.51 -7.55
CA LEU A 51 -1.13 -2.77 -6.39
C LEU A 51 -2.10 -1.66 -6.06
N GLU A 52 -2.53 -1.61 -4.81
CA GLU A 52 -3.32 -0.52 -4.26
C GLU A 52 -2.37 0.45 -3.54
N ALA A 53 -2.35 1.69 -4.00
CA ALA A 53 -1.56 2.75 -3.40
C ALA A 53 -2.04 3.03 -1.97
N PRO A 54 -1.12 3.36 -1.05
CA PRO A 54 -1.51 3.88 0.24
C PRO A 54 -2.12 5.28 0.06
N ASP A 55 -3.04 5.66 0.94
CA ASP A 55 -3.55 7.03 1.00
C ASP A 55 -3.65 7.51 2.43
N TRP A 56 -3.52 8.82 2.61
CA TRP A 56 -3.64 9.48 3.90
C TRP A 56 -5.10 9.69 4.26
N VAL A 57 -5.59 8.90 5.20
CA VAL A 57 -7.00 8.93 5.60
C VAL A 57 -7.16 9.44 7.02
N ARG A 58 -8.14 10.33 7.20
CA ARG A 58 -8.53 10.80 8.54
C ARG A 58 -9.27 9.68 9.24
N CYS A 59 -8.78 9.26 10.41
CA CYS A 59 -9.47 8.26 11.19
C CYS A 59 -10.80 8.85 11.69
N PRO A 60 -11.96 8.20 11.46
CA PRO A 60 -13.27 8.76 11.83
C PRO A 60 -13.41 9.14 13.31
N HIS A 61 -12.64 8.49 14.19
CA HIS A 61 -12.69 8.69 15.65
C HIS A 61 -11.53 9.50 16.22
N HIS A 62 -10.44 9.70 15.48
CA HIS A 62 -9.35 10.60 15.85
C HIS A 62 -9.25 11.68 14.76
N LYS A 63 -10.08 12.72 14.88
CA LYS A 63 -10.15 13.81 13.90
C LYS A 63 -8.81 14.53 13.72
N ASP A 64 -7.94 14.46 14.73
CA ASP A 64 -6.60 15.05 14.76
C ASP A 64 -5.51 14.09 14.27
N SER A 65 -5.84 12.85 13.90
CA SER A 65 -4.87 11.84 13.46
C SER A 65 -5.15 11.39 12.03
N VAL A 66 -4.19 11.64 11.16
CA VAL A 66 -4.16 11.12 9.79
C VAL A 66 -3.28 9.88 9.78
N VAL A 67 -3.81 8.77 9.28
CA VAL A 67 -3.06 7.53 9.12
C VAL A 67 -2.88 7.26 7.64
N LYS A 68 -1.65 6.91 7.24
CA LYS A 68 -1.40 6.37 5.90
C LYS A 68 -1.96 4.93 5.92
N CYS A 69 -3.04 4.65 5.18
CA CYS A 69 -3.69 3.34 5.16
C CYS A 69 -3.39 2.67 3.80
N PRO A 70 -3.05 1.37 3.76
CA PRO A 70 -2.41 0.73 2.60
C PRO A 70 -3.27 0.57 1.36
N ARG A 71 -4.60 0.68 1.51
CA ARG A 71 -5.58 0.66 0.43
C ARG A 71 -6.39 1.96 0.37
N GLY A 72 -5.74 3.06 0.71
CA GLY A 72 -6.34 4.38 0.78
C GLY A 72 -7.68 4.47 1.52
N GLY A 73 -7.74 3.86 2.72
CA GLY A 73 -8.94 3.84 3.56
C GLY A 73 -9.93 2.72 3.25
N LYS A 74 -9.78 1.98 2.14
CA LYS A 74 -10.53 0.74 1.93
C LYS A 74 -10.05 -0.29 2.96
N GLY A 75 -10.93 -0.68 3.88
CA GLY A 75 -10.57 -1.52 5.02
C GLY A 75 -10.69 -0.82 6.37
N ILE A 76 -11.09 0.46 6.40
CA ILE A 76 -11.64 1.05 7.62
C ILE A 76 -12.96 0.33 7.92
N VAL A 77 -12.99 -0.39 9.04
CA VAL A 77 -14.17 -1.09 9.53
C VAL A 77 -14.60 -0.48 10.85
N LYS A 78 -15.91 -0.46 11.09
CA LYS A 78 -16.50 -0.06 12.35
C LYS A 78 -16.57 -1.29 13.26
N THR A 79 -15.91 -1.26 14.40
CA THR A 79 -15.99 -2.29 15.44
C THR A 79 -16.71 -1.76 16.67
N LYS A 80 -17.00 -2.64 17.63
CA LYS A 80 -17.67 -2.27 18.90
C LYS A 80 -16.86 -1.28 19.74
N HIS A 81 -15.57 -1.10 19.44
CA HIS A 81 -14.65 -0.23 20.16
C HIS A 81 -14.25 1.03 19.38
N GLY A 82 -14.74 1.24 18.16
CA GLY A 82 -14.39 2.42 17.33
C GLY A 82 -14.36 2.10 15.84
N SER A 83 -13.60 2.88 15.08
CA SER A 83 -13.26 2.53 13.69
C SER A 83 -11.76 2.28 13.58
N GLU A 84 -11.40 1.21 12.90
CA GLU A 84 -10.03 0.75 12.73
C GLU A 84 -9.74 0.49 11.25
N CYS A 85 -8.55 0.87 10.76
CA CYS A 85 -8.07 0.37 9.46
C CYS A 85 -7.63 -1.08 9.72
N LYS A 86 -8.42 -2.06 9.25
CA LYS A 86 -8.15 -3.50 9.41
C LYS A 86 -6.76 -3.89 8.89
N ASP A 87 -6.29 -3.14 7.90
CA ASP A 87 -5.01 -3.35 7.23
C ASP A 87 -3.84 -2.63 7.93
N ASN A 88 -4.08 -1.75 8.92
CA ASN A 88 -3.02 -1.16 9.75
C ASN A 88 -2.44 -2.19 10.74
N CYS A 89 -3.25 -3.13 11.22
CA CYS A 89 -2.83 -4.12 12.24
C CYS A 89 -2.20 -5.39 11.67
N TYR A 90 -2.30 -5.64 10.36
CA TYR A 90 -1.97 -6.96 9.78
C TYR A 90 -0.50 -7.20 9.42
N PHE A 91 0.43 -6.30 9.78
CA PHE A 91 1.80 -6.31 9.20
C PHE A 91 2.96 -6.51 10.16
N ARG A 92 2.75 -7.43 11.11
CA ARG A 92 3.79 -8.41 11.44
C ARG A 92 3.13 -9.78 11.57
N ILE A 93 2.85 -10.42 10.44
CA ILE A 93 2.99 -11.88 10.45
C ILE A 93 4.49 -12.08 10.26
N PRO A 94 5.28 -12.36 11.33
CA PRO A 94 6.66 -12.76 11.12
C PRO A 94 6.65 -13.90 10.11
N GLU A 95 7.55 -13.87 9.13
CA GLU A 95 7.75 -15.02 8.25
C GLU A 95 7.85 -16.24 9.16
N ALA A 96 6.87 -17.15 9.07
CA ALA A 96 6.97 -18.42 9.75
C ALA A 96 8.26 -19.04 9.23
N LYS A 97 9.29 -19.07 10.09
CA LYS A 97 10.51 -19.80 9.80
C LYS A 97 10.06 -21.23 9.53
N ALA A 98 10.18 -21.64 8.26
CA ALA A 98 10.13 -23.03 7.88
C ALA A 98 11.27 -23.78 8.58
#